data_AF-A0A6J4QZ51-F1
#
_entry.id   AF-A0A6J4QZ51-F1
#
_cell.length_a   1.000
_cell.length_b   1.000
_cell.length_c   1.000
_cell.angle_alpha   90.00
_cell.angle_beta   90.00
_cell.angle_gamma   90.00
#
_symmetry.space_group_name_H-M   'P 1'
#
loop_
_entity.id
_entity.type
_entity.pdbx_description
1 polymer ?
#
loop_
_entity_poly.entity_id
_entity_poly.type
_entity_poly.pdbx_seq_one_letter_code
_entity_poly.pdbx_strand_id
1 'polypeptide(L)'
;MQHDLEEEHSVECSGRIVLVCKKCWKTMILLGLEEDWLSERTDFTCGCGQNLTLEDDRENETALSVKRLLRGTIRPAGEVDEDHRGMLT
;
A
#
# COMPACT_ATOMS: atom_id res chain seq x y z
N MET A 1 10.48 -19.55 23.70
CA MET A 1 10.44 -18.18 23.17
C MET A 1 10.96 -18.27 21.74
N GLN A 2 10.07 -18.59 20.79
CA GLN A 2 10.42 -18.70 19.37
C GLN A 2 10.30 -17.28 18.79
N HIS A 3 11.41 -16.72 18.33
CA HIS A 3 11.39 -15.51 17.51
C HIS A 3 11.01 -15.97 16.10
N ASP A 4 9.78 -15.70 15.67
CA ASP A 4 9.37 -15.75 14.27
C ASP A 4 10.20 -14.69 13.55
N LEU A 5 11.30 -15.10 12.92
CA LEU A 5 11.99 -14.26 11.96
C LEU A 5 11.12 -14.27 10.71
N GLU A 6 10.21 -13.30 10.63
CA GLU A 6 9.51 -12.95 9.41
C GLU A 6 10.58 -12.71 8.34
N GLU A 7 10.81 -13.71 7.47
CA GLU A 7 11.81 -13.61 6.41
C GLU A 7 11.45 -12.39 5.55
N GLU A 8 12.35 -11.40 5.56
CA GLU A 8 12.19 -10.17 4.81
C GLU A 8 12.45 -10.45 3.32
N HIS A 9 11.40 -10.86 2.61
CA HIS A 9 11.45 -11.05 1.16
C HIS A 9 11.45 -9.70 0.44
N SER A 10 12.62 -9.08 0.31
CA SER A 10 12.83 -7.91 -0.53
C SER A 10 13.28 -8.30 -1.94
N VAL A 11 12.79 -7.58 -2.95
CA VAL A 11 13.28 -7.68 -4.32
C VAL A 11 13.90 -6.34 -4.71
N GLU A 12 15.15 -6.36 -5.18
CA GLU A 12 15.77 -5.19 -5.80
C GLU A 12 15.15 -4.95 -7.18
N CYS A 13 14.77 -3.71 -7.46
CA CYS A 13 14.13 -3.32 -8.73
C CYS A 13 14.67 -1.96 -9.19
N SER A 14 14.77 -1.77 -10.50
CA SER A 14 15.22 -0.50 -11.12
C SER A 14 14.29 0.68 -10.82
N GLY A 15 13.00 0.39 -10.57
CA GLY A 15 11.99 1.37 -10.25
C GLY A 15 10.73 0.72 -9.71
N ARG A 16 9.76 1.55 -9.32
CA ARG A 16 8.39 1.12 -9.09
C ARG A 16 7.43 2.23 -9.43
N ILE A 17 6.21 1.85 -9.81
CA ILE A 17 5.09 2.75 -10.06
C ILE A 17 3.93 2.27 -9.19
N VAL A 18 3.25 3.21 -8.56
CA VAL A 18 2.13 2.89 -7.68
C VAL A 18 0.86 3.41 -8.32
N LEU A 19 -0.06 2.51 -8.62
CA LEU A 19 -1.40 2.84 -9.10
C LEU A 19 -2.40 2.69 -7.96
N VAL A 20 -3.30 3.66 -7.80
CA VAL A 20 -4.36 3.64 -6.79
C VAL A 20 -5.71 3.58 -7.47
N CYS A 21 -6.43 2.48 -7.23
CA CYS A 21 -7.78 2.35 -7.74
C CYS A 21 -8.72 3.32 -7.01
N LYS A 22 -9.25 4.32 -7.70
CA LYS A 22 -10.19 5.30 -7.12
C LYS A 22 -11.52 4.69 -6.65
N LYS A 23 -11.88 3.48 -7.13
CA LYS A 23 -13.12 2.77 -6.75
C LYS A 23 -13.00 2.04 -5.41
N CYS A 24 -11.92 1.30 -5.20
CA CYS A 24 -11.75 0.45 -4.01
C CYS A 24 -10.56 0.84 -3.14
N TRP A 25 -9.85 1.91 -3.50
CA TRP A 25 -8.67 2.46 -2.82
C TRP A 25 -7.51 1.48 -2.66
N LYS A 26 -7.56 0.34 -3.35
CA LYS A 26 -6.48 -0.65 -3.36
C LYS A 26 -5.34 -0.15 -4.23
N THR A 27 -4.14 -0.39 -3.73
CA THR A 27 -2.89 -0.06 -4.38
C THR A 27 -2.40 -1.24 -5.21
N MET A 28 -1.96 -0.97 -6.43
CA MET A 28 -1.22 -1.89 -7.29
C MET A 28 0.20 -1.34 -7.45
N ILE A 29 1.20 -2.18 -7.19
CA ILE A 29 2.61 -1.82 -7.32
C ILE A 29 3.16 -2.52 -8.54
N LEU A 30 3.59 -1.73 -9.52
CA LEU A 30 4.28 -2.20 -10.71
C LEU A 30 5.78 -2.03 -10.45
N LEU A 31 6.55 -3.08 -10.68
CA LEU A 31 8.01 -3.05 -10.54
C LEU A 31 8.63 -2.73 -11.91
N GLY A 32 9.72 -1.97 -11.93
CA GLY A 32 10.35 -1.47 -13.17
C GLY A 32 10.12 0.02 -13.41
N LEU A 33 10.67 0.51 -14.52
CA LEU A 33 10.55 1.90 -14.96
C LEU A 33 9.26 2.09 -15.77
N GLU A 34 8.79 3.32 -15.87
CA GLU A 34 7.61 3.64 -16.69
C GLU A 34 7.81 3.29 -18.16
N GLU A 35 9.03 3.46 -18.66
CA GLU A 35 9.43 3.14 -20.03
C GLU A 35 9.23 1.65 -20.36
N ASP A 36 9.50 0.77 -19.40
CA ASP A 36 9.29 -0.67 -19.53
C ASP A 36 7.80 -0.96 -19.75
N TRP A 37 6.94 -0.37 -18.91
CA TRP A 37 5.50 -0.53 -19.01
C TRP A 37 4.91 0.12 -20.25
N LEU A 38 5.36 1.31 -20.64
CA LEU A 38 4.89 1.95 -21.88
C LEU A 38 5.21 1.12 -23.13
N SER A 39 6.27 0.32 -23.11
CA SER A 39 6.63 -0.61 -24.19
C SER A 39 5.85 -1.93 -24.13
N GLU A 40 5.53 -2.44 -22.93
CA GLU A 40 4.89 -3.74 -22.76
C GLU A 40 3.37 -3.65 -22.66
N ARG A 41 2.85 -2.76 -21.81
CA ARG A 41 1.43 -2.65 -21.47
C ARG A 41 1.07 -1.36 -20.71
N THR A 42 -0.01 -0.70 -21.13
CA THR A 42 -0.49 0.54 -20.50
C THR A 42 -1.84 0.43 -19.78
N ASP A 43 -2.59 -0.65 -20.03
CA ASP A 43 -3.85 -0.95 -19.36
C ASP A 43 -3.65 -1.93 -18.20
N PHE A 44 -4.18 -1.61 -17.02
CA PHE A 44 -4.13 -2.49 -15.85
C PHE A 44 -5.53 -2.70 -15.31
N THR A 45 -5.80 -3.87 -14.72
CA THR A 45 -7.12 -4.14 -14.15
C THR A 45 -6.99 -4.41 -12.66
N CYS A 46 -7.64 -3.58 -11.85
CA CYS A 46 -7.80 -3.82 -10.43
C CYS A 46 -8.69 -5.05 -10.21
N GLY A 47 -8.44 -5.83 -9.15
CA GLY A 47 -9.29 -6.98 -8.79
C GLY A 47 -10.77 -6.65 -8.53
N CYS A 48 -11.14 -5.37 -8.42
CA CYS A 48 -12.55 -4.93 -8.37
C CYS A 48 -13.21 -4.72 -9.76
N GLY A 49 -12.49 -5.07 -10.83
CA GLY A 49 -12.91 -4.92 -12.22
C GLY A 49 -12.72 -3.53 -12.81
N GLN A 50 -12.06 -2.61 -12.10
CA GLN A 50 -11.80 -1.26 -12.61
C GLN A 50 -10.51 -1.22 -13.42
N ASN A 51 -10.52 -0.54 -14.57
CA ASN A 51 -9.32 -0.31 -15.36
C ASN A 51 -8.52 0.85 -14.76
N LEU A 52 -7.20 0.69 -14.75
CA LEU A 52 -6.22 1.64 -14.24
C LEU A 52 -5.23 1.95 -15.36
N THR A 53 -4.79 3.20 -15.43
CA THR A 53 -3.75 3.64 -16.37
C THR A 53 -2.59 4.29 -15.63
N LEU A 54 -1.41 4.31 -16.25
CA LEU A 54 -0.23 5.00 -15.73
C LEU A 54 -0.44 6.52 -15.64
N GLU A 55 -1.32 7.07 -16.46
CA GLU A 55 -1.56 8.51 -16.54
C GLU A 55 -2.50 9.00 -15.45
N ASP A 56 -3.65 8.34 -15.28
CA ASP A 56 -4.74 8.85 -14.43
C ASP A 56 -4.66 8.36 -12.99
N ASP A 57 -4.17 7.13 -12.78
CA ASP A 57 -4.30 6.45 -11.50
C ASP A 57 -2.97 6.33 -10.75
N ARG A 58 -1.90 6.92 -11.30
CA ARG A 58 -0.60 6.97 -10.65
C ARG A 58 -0.64 7.84 -9.41
N GLU A 59 -0.17 7.26 -8.32
CA GLU A 59 0.07 7.98 -7.10
C GLU A 59 1.37 8.78 -7.18
N ASN A 60 1.32 10.02 -6.71
CA ASN A 60 2.50 10.87 -6.63
C ASN A 60 3.53 10.29 -5.63
N GLU A 61 4.78 10.10 -6.08
CA GLU A 61 5.89 9.61 -5.25
C GLU A 61 6.13 10.46 -3.99
N THR A 62 5.84 11.77 -4.05
CA THR A 62 5.92 12.64 -2.86
C THR A 62 4.85 12.28 -1.84
N ALA A 63 3.62 12.01 -2.30
CA ALA A 63 2.53 11.57 -1.43
C ALA A 63 2.86 10.21 -0.79
N LEU A 64 3.47 9.30 -1.54
CA LEU A 64 3.96 8.02 -1.03
C LEU A 64 5.04 8.18 0.03
N SER A 65 6.00 9.07 -0.21
CA SER A 65 7.08 9.35 0.75
C SER A 65 6.53 9.91 2.05
N VAL A 66 5.59 10.86 1.99
CA VAL A 66 4.89 11.38 3.18
C VAL A 66 4.10 10.29 3.89
N LYS A 67 3.33 9.46 3.16
CA LYS A 67 2.60 8.33 3.76
C LYS A 67 3.51 7.36 4.50
N ARG A 68 4.71 7.09 3.98
CA ARG A 68 5.72 6.24 4.65
C ARG A 68 6.25 6.88 5.92
N LEU A 69 6.52 8.18 5.90
CA LEU A 69 6.97 8.92 7.09
C LEU A 69 5.89 8.96 8.17
N LEU A 70 4.62 8.99 7.78
CA LEU A 70 3.49 8.98 8.72
C LEU A 70 3.13 7.57 9.22
N ARG A 71 3.58 6.51 8.53
CA ARG A 71 3.30 5.12 8.91
C ARG A 71 4.03 4.77 10.21
N GLY A 72 3.32 4.89 11.32
CA GLY A 72 3.82 4.66 12.68
C GLY A 72 3.74 5.88 13.60
N THR A 73 3.53 7.07 13.03
CA THR A 73 3.45 8.33 13.78
C THR A 73 2.02 8.67 14.20
N ILE A 74 1.03 8.18 13.44
CA ILE A 74 -0.39 8.41 13.72
C ILE A 74 -0.95 7.17 14.41
N ARG A 75 -1.28 7.27 15.69
CA ARG A 75 -2.13 6.27 16.36
C ARG A 75 -3.53 6.39 15.76
N PRO A 76 -4.18 5.28 15.34
CA PRO A 76 -5.57 5.35 14.90
C PRO A 76 -6.42 5.89 16.05
N ALA A 77 -7.20 6.93 15.79
CA ALA A 77 -8.19 7.44 16.73
C ALA A 77 -9.34 6.43 16.83
N GLY A 78 -9.13 5.38 17.63
CA GLY A 78 -10.06 4.25 17.74
C GLY A 78 -9.50 3.09 18.55
N GLU A 79 -8.72 3.35 19.60
CA GLU A 79 -8.56 2.42 20.71
C GLU A 79 -9.69 2.71 21.71
N VAL A 80 -10.69 1.85 21.74
CA VAL A 80 -11.60 1.79 22.89
C VAL A 80 -10.81 1.07 23.96
N ASP A 81 -10.23 1.85 24.87
CA ASP A 81 -9.65 1.34 26.11
C ASP A 81 -10.83 0.92 27.00
N GLU A 82 -11.21 -0.35 26.96
CA GLU A 82 -12.21 -0.92 27.85
C GLU A 82 -11.52 -1.47 29.12
N ASP A 83 -10.93 -0.55 29.91
CA ASP A 83 -10.78 -0.76 31.35
C ASP A 83 -12.18 -0.68 31.98
N HIS A 84 -12.83 -1.83 32.18
CA HIS A 84 -13.90 -1.96 33.17
C HIS A 84 -13.79 -3.30 33.91
N ARG A 85 -13.08 -3.23 35.04
CA ARG A 85 -13.48 -3.77 36.36
C ARG A 85 -14.76 -4.61 36.35
N GLY A 86 -14.62 -5.94 36.48
CA GLY A 86 -15.69 -6.86 36.86
C GLY A 86 -15.36 -7.56 38.18
N MET A 87 -15.84 -6.99 39.30
CA MET A 87 -15.92 -7.66 40.60
C MET A 87 -17.31 -8.30 40.72
N LEU A 88 -17.37 -9.49 41.34
CA LEU A 88 -18.54 -10.24 41.85
C LEU A 88 -19.23 -11.19 40.86
N THR A 89 -19.01 -12.49 41.05
CA THR A 89 -19.91 -13.38 41.82
C THR A 89 -19.09 -14.51 42.44
#